data_AF-A0A2E9KM92-F1
#
_entry.id   AF-A0A2E9KM92-F1
#
_cell.length_a   1.000
_cell.length_b   1.000
_cell.length_c   1.000
_cell.angle_alpha   90.00
_cell.angle_beta   90.00
_cell.angle_gamma   90.00
#
_symmetry.space_group_name_H-M   'P 1'
#
loop_
_entity.id
_entity.type
_entity.pdbx_description
1 polymer ?
#
loop_
_entity_poly.entity_id
_entity_poly.type
_entity_poly.pdbx_seq_one_letter_code
_entity_poly.pdbx_strand_id
1 'polypeptide(L)'
;MTTPEPVRERLEIDVETWSKRDLIQVISSRYFILGDSEPGEFSWRVNGIGGASESESLLQMNEHLEKLGMIGLLDKGNPPVLSVTNLPNDVFVMPRWQQAIIWITMFSFMTVAGSGLILRNDPSMEFSTPLIAEACSRFSIPLILTVLLASEVRRRVAGSYGVSIGHLSPLAFPISEPIWPFGLAGFISQRRSDQVPIPDRKALGMIEISSPLVMLISGIFLTILGLSSTSTQPPNLESPPLAFSGNVIIGVLESLGIVESLEIKLQWLDPLAIAGLGLCTVSWIMMLPIPGFPGDHLLHSILGPDNLLSDDKQTVIFASTLVFMILVFATDPWFPWLVIATIAVWRRFSPTPILDPFVVDESSGLDDISRNQFVTVIAMVLILAFPGINGSYSISEWDEGVEMSQWPNEVIYTVGEDTVIPLEIIPEGVVPVSGWIQFRIEGTENKLDLSSD
;
A
#
# COMPACT_ATOMS: atom_id res chain seq x y z
N MET A 1 85.35 -35.83 3.91
CA MET A 1 84.31 -35.51 2.91
C MET A 1 83.00 -35.42 3.67
N THR A 2 82.59 -34.21 4.01
CA THR A 2 81.30 -33.92 4.65
C THR A 2 80.31 -33.54 3.55
N THR A 3 79.20 -34.27 3.48
CA THR A 3 78.06 -34.01 2.59
C THR A 3 77.46 -32.63 2.90
N PRO A 4 77.14 -31.78 1.89
CA PRO A 4 76.45 -30.53 2.14
C PRO A 4 75.00 -30.80 2.56
N GLU A 5 74.51 -30.05 3.55
CA GLU A 5 73.09 -30.05 3.95
C GLU A 5 72.20 -29.59 2.79
N PRO A 6 70.95 -30.11 2.69
CA PRO A 6 70.00 -29.65 1.69
C PRO A 6 69.63 -28.19 1.96
N VAL A 7 69.84 -27.34 0.96
CA VAL A 7 69.40 -25.95 0.94
C VAL A 7 67.89 -25.93 1.11
N ARG A 8 67.39 -25.42 2.24
CA ARG A 8 65.98 -25.13 2.42
C ARG A 8 65.59 -24.06 1.39
N GLU A 9 64.64 -24.38 0.51
CA GLU A 9 63.99 -23.38 -0.35
C GLU A 9 63.49 -22.25 0.56
N ARG A 10 64.05 -21.06 0.38
CA ARG A 10 63.52 -19.85 0.99
C ARG A 10 62.14 -19.62 0.37
N LEU A 11 61.11 -19.52 1.20
CA LEU A 11 59.86 -18.88 0.81
C LEU A 11 60.22 -17.48 0.31
N GLU A 12 60.17 -17.29 -1.01
CA GLU A 12 60.21 -15.97 -1.61
C GLU A 12 58.92 -15.27 -1.20
N ILE A 13 59.05 -14.31 -0.29
CA ILE A 13 57.96 -13.42 0.06
C ILE A 13 57.80 -12.51 -1.15
N ASP A 14 56.67 -12.65 -1.84
CA ASP A 14 56.30 -11.78 -2.95
C ASP A 14 56.24 -10.33 -2.46
N VAL A 15 57.06 -9.48 -3.08
CA VAL A 15 57.28 -8.07 -2.69
C VAL A 15 56.43 -7.13 -3.55
N GLU A 16 55.64 -7.66 -4.49
CA GLU A 16 54.74 -6.83 -5.28
C GLU A 16 53.60 -6.30 -4.41
N THR A 17 53.52 -4.97 -4.30
CA THR A 17 52.33 -4.28 -3.80
C THR A 17 51.18 -4.59 -4.74
N TRP A 18 50.32 -5.54 -4.34
CA TRP A 18 49.12 -5.87 -5.09
C TRP A 18 48.26 -4.63 -5.31
N SER A 19 47.82 -4.42 -6.55
CA SER A 19 46.79 -3.41 -6.79
C SER A 19 45.46 -3.88 -6.19
N LYS A 20 44.52 -2.96 -5.94
CA LYS A 20 43.17 -3.31 -5.45
C LYS A 20 42.49 -4.33 -6.38
N ARG A 21 42.71 -4.21 -7.69
CA ARG A 21 42.19 -5.13 -8.70
C ARG A 21 42.78 -6.53 -8.57
N ASP A 22 44.10 -6.63 -8.40
CA ASP A 22 44.79 -7.93 -8.25
C ASP A 22 44.32 -8.66 -6.99
N LEU A 23 44.19 -7.93 -5.88
CA LEU A 23 43.66 -8.48 -4.63
C LEU A 23 42.24 -9.04 -4.82
N ILE A 24 41.34 -8.25 -5.43
CA ILE A 24 39.96 -8.68 -5.67
C ILE A 24 39.94 -9.89 -6.61
N GLN A 25 40.73 -9.89 -7.68
CA GLN A 25 40.82 -11.00 -8.62
C GLN A 25 41.32 -12.29 -7.95
N VAL A 26 42.32 -12.20 -7.08
CA VAL A 26 42.82 -13.35 -6.30
C VAL A 26 41.78 -13.86 -5.31
N ILE A 27 40.98 -12.98 -4.70
CA ILE A 27 39.88 -13.41 -3.84
C ILE A 27 38.79 -14.09 -4.67
N SER A 28 38.31 -13.46 -5.73
CA SER A 28 37.23 -13.97 -6.58
C SER A 28 37.58 -15.31 -7.25
N SER A 29 38.83 -15.49 -7.69
CA SER A 29 39.30 -16.76 -8.30
C SER A 29 39.31 -17.96 -7.35
N ARG A 30 39.19 -17.75 -6.03
CA ARG A 30 39.03 -18.84 -5.05
C ARG A 30 37.62 -19.42 -5.04
N TYR A 31 36.62 -18.65 -5.47
CA TYR A 31 35.20 -19.00 -5.41
C TYR A 31 34.58 -19.19 -6.81
N PHE A 32 35.16 -18.56 -7.83
CA PHE A 32 34.68 -18.56 -9.20
C PHE A 32 35.78 -18.90 -10.21
N ILE A 33 35.37 -19.47 -11.35
CA ILE A 33 36.17 -19.53 -12.57
C ILE A 33 36.00 -18.18 -13.28
N LEU A 34 37.03 -17.35 -13.25
CA LEU A 34 37.02 -16.03 -13.89
C LEU A 34 37.25 -16.13 -15.40
N GLY A 35 36.34 -15.55 -16.18
CA GLY A 35 36.42 -15.39 -17.62
C GLY A 35 36.86 -13.99 -18.03
N ASP A 36 36.30 -13.49 -19.13
CA ASP A 36 36.64 -12.18 -19.69
C ASP A 36 36.28 -11.04 -18.74
N SER A 37 37.13 -9.99 -18.74
CA SER A 37 36.84 -8.75 -18.04
C SER A 37 35.71 -8.00 -18.74
N GLU A 38 34.74 -7.55 -17.95
CA GLU A 38 33.60 -6.74 -18.42
C GLU A 38 33.87 -5.24 -18.19
N PRO A 39 33.12 -4.33 -18.83
CA PRO A 39 33.25 -2.89 -18.62
C PRO A 39 32.74 -2.51 -17.22
N GLY A 40 33.68 -2.43 -16.29
CA GLY A 40 33.50 -2.05 -14.88
C GLY A 40 34.85 -2.08 -14.16
N GLU A 41 34.97 -1.37 -13.03
CA GLU A 41 36.27 -1.21 -12.34
C GLU A 41 36.82 -2.56 -11.84
N PHE A 42 35.93 -3.42 -11.31
CA PHE A 42 36.22 -4.76 -10.81
C PHE A 42 35.13 -5.75 -11.25
N SER A 43 35.12 -6.13 -12.53
CA SER A 43 34.07 -6.98 -13.10
C SER A 43 34.56 -8.05 -14.08
N TRP A 44 34.02 -9.26 -13.93
CA TRP A 44 34.38 -10.43 -14.75
C TRP A 44 33.16 -11.32 -15.00
N ARG A 45 33.15 -12.02 -16.14
CA ARG A 45 32.26 -13.17 -16.32
C ARG A 45 32.69 -14.32 -15.43
N VAL A 46 31.74 -14.98 -14.74
CA VAL A 46 32.07 -16.02 -13.78
C VAL A 46 31.21 -17.27 -13.91
N ASN A 47 31.82 -18.43 -13.67
CA ASN A 47 31.12 -19.69 -13.45
C ASN A 47 31.49 -20.27 -12.09
N GLY A 48 30.61 -21.07 -11.49
CA GLY A 48 30.93 -21.80 -10.27
C GLY A 48 32.08 -22.79 -10.44
N ILE A 49 32.95 -22.90 -9.42
CA ILE A 49 34.03 -23.88 -9.43
C ILE A 49 33.45 -25.29 -9.27
N GLY A 50 33.86 -26.23 -10.13
CA GLY A 50 33.44 -27.63 -10.03
C GLY A 50 31.93 -27.85 -10.25
N GLY A 51 31.23 -26.91 -10.90
CA GLY A 51 29.78 -26.98 -11.12
C GLY A 51 28.92 -26.58 -9.92
N ALA A 52 29.51 -25.94 -8.91
CA ALA A 52 28.76 -25.30 -7.82
C ALA A 52 27.84 -24.18 -8.36
N SER A 53 26.78 -23.87 -7.62
CA SER A 53 25.90 -22.74 -7.96
C SER A 53 26.65 -21.41 -7.81
N GLU A 54 26.50 -20.52 -8.78
CA GLU A 54 27.08 -19.18 -8.74
C GLU A 54 26.59 -18.38 -7.52
N SER A 55 25.31 -18.52 -7.16
CA SER A 55 24.71 -17.89 -5.98
C SER A 55 25.34 -18.39 -4.67
N GLU A 56 25.62 -19.69 -4.55
CA GLU A 56 26.29 -20.25 -3.36
C GLU A 56 27.75 -19.79 -3.28
N SER A 57 28.46 -19.77 -4.41
CA SER A 57 29.81 -19.20 -4.50
C SER A 57 29.85 -17.72 -4.10
N LEU A 58 28.82 -16.95 -4.49
CA LEU A 58 28.71 -15.53 -4.14
C LEU A 58 28.57 -15.34 -2.63
N LEU A 59 27.70 -16.14 -1.97
CA LEU A 59 27.52 -16.09 -0.52
C LEU A 59 28.84 -16.33 0.22
N GLN A 60 29.58 -17.37 -0.16
CA GLN A 60 30.88 -17.69 0.44
C GLN A 60 31.94 -16.62 0.19
N MET A 61 31.95 -16.04 -1.01
CA MET A 61 32.85 -14.94 -1.34
C MET A 61 32.51 -13.69 -0.51
N ASN A 62 31.23 -13.38 -0.33
CA ASN A 62 30.78 -12.22 0.42
C ASN A 62 31.10 -12.30 1.91
N GLU A 63 31.08 -13.49 2.52
CA GLU A 63 31.60 -13.69 3.90
C GLU A 63 33.09 -13.28 4.06
N HIS A 64 33.85 -13.36 2.97
CA HIS A 64 35.24 -12.92 2.94
C HIS A 64 35.34 -11.42 2.63
N LEU A 65 34.65 -10.94 1.59
CA LEU A 65 34.70 -9.54 1.16
C LEU A 65 34.14 -8.56 2.21
N GLU A 66 33.13 -8.97 2.98
CA GLU A 66 32.51 -8.12 4.01
C GLU A 66 33.54 -7.70 5.08
N LYS A 67 34.47 -8.59 5.44
CA LYS A 67 35.58 -8.29 6.37
C LYS A 67 36.53 -7.20 5.87
N LEU A 68 36.52 -6.95 4.56
CA LEU A 68 37.31 -5.93 3.88
C LEU A 68 36.48 -4.68 3.55
N GLY A 69 35.21 -4.62 3.97
CA GLY A 69 34.30 -3.52 3.63
C GLY A 69 33.87 -3.53 2.16
N MET A 70 33.88 -4.69 1.52
CA MET A 70 33.48 -4.89 0.12
C MET A 70 32.33 -5.88 0.01
N ILE A 71 31.64 -5.86 -1.12
CA ILE A 71 30.59 -6.82 -1.46
C ILE A 71 30.65 -7.14 -2.95
N GLY A 72 30.51 -8.43 -3.27
CA GLY A 72 30.34 -8.93 -4.62
C GLY A 72 28.87 -8.97 -5.01
N LEU A 73 28.60 -8.71 -6.28
CA LEU A 73 27.27 -8.69 -6.90
C LEU A 73 27.29 -9.58 -8.14
N LEU A 74 26.22 -10.34 -8.36
CA LEU A 74 26.03 -11.11 -9.59
C LEU A 74 24.92 -10.48 -10.43
N ASP A 75 25.31 -9.92 -11.57
CA ASP A 75 24.40 -9.42 -12.60
C ASP A 75 24.06 -10.49 -13.63
N LYS A 76 22.94 -10.28 -14.33
CA LYS A 76 22.50 -11.17 -15.40
C LYS A 76 23.53 -11.27 -16.52
N GLY A 77 23.71 -12.49 -17.01
CA GLY A 77 24.60 -12.81 -18.11
C GLY A 77 24.60 -14.31 -18.36
N ASN A 78 25.14 -14.74 -19.50
CA ASN A 78 25.44 -16.14 -19.74
C ASN A 78 26.88 -16.27 -20.26
N PRO A 79 27.86 -16.53 -19.38
CA PRO A 79 27.75 -16.69 -17.92
C PRO A 79 27.48 -15.37 -17.15
N PRO A 80 27.03 -15.41 -15.88
CA PRO A 80 26.78 -14.23 -15.05
C PRO A 80 27.98 -13.30 -14.91
N VAL A 81 27.73 -12.02 -14.66
CA VAL A 81 28.78 -11.00 -14.46
C VAL A 81 28.94 -10.74 -12.97
N LEU A 82 30.11 -11.07 -12.42
CA LEU A 82 30.50 -10.69 -11.07
C LEU A 82 31.05 -9.27 -11.09
N SER A 83 30.54 -8.40 -10.24
CA SER A 83 31.13 -7.10 -9.94
C SER A 83 31.44 -6.98 -8.44
N VAL A 84 32.51 -6.29 -8.06
CA VAL A 84 32.86 -6.06 -6.64
C VAL A 84 32.87 -4.56 -6.36
N THR A 85 32.12 -4.16 -5.34
CA THR A 85 32.01 -2.76 -4.91
C THR A 85 32.30 -2.62 -3.42
N ASN A 86 32.37 -1.39 -2.93
CA ASN A 86 32.43 -1.14 -1.50
C ASN A 86 31.05 -1.41 -0.89
N LEU A 87 31.04 -1.95 0.33
CA LEU A 87 29.80 -2.10 1.08
C LEU A 87 29.13 -0.72 1.24
N PRO A 88 27.81 -0.58 1.02
CA PRO A 88 27.11 0.67 1.26
C PRO A 88 27.39 1.16 2.69
N ASN A 89 27.73 2.44 2.83
CA ASN A 89 27.90 3.03 4.15
C ASN A 89 26.60 2.90 4.95
N ASP A 90 26.70 2.53 6.23
CA ASP A 90 25.53 2.42 7.10
C ASP A 90 24.83 3.78 7.16
N VAL A 91 23.64 3.82 6.57
CA VAL A 91 22.88 5.06 6.36
C VAL A 91 22.45 5.59 7.72
N PHE A 92 22.28 6.91 7.82
CA PHE A 92 21.67 7.53 8.99
C PHE A 92 20.33 6.87 9.34
N VAL A 93 20.36 6.00 10.35
CA VAL A 93 19.14 5.50 10.99
C VAL A 93 18.73 6.56 12.00
N MET A 94 17.54 7.14 11.83
CA MET A 94 16.98 8.08 12.79
C MET A 94 17.11 7.51 14.21
N PRO A 95 17.71 8.25 15.17
CA PRO A 95 17.77 7.81 16.56
C PRO A 95 16.39 7.44 17.11
N ARG A 96 16.33 6.44 17.99
CA ARG A 96 15.07 5.93 18.56
C ARG A 96 14.16 7.03 19.15
N TRP A 97 14.75 8.08 19.72
CA TRP A 97 13.98 9.20 20.27
C TRP A 97 13.29 10.04 19.17
N GLN A 98 13.95 10.26 18.01
CA GLN A 98 13.32 10.95 16.87
C GLN A 98 12.17 10.12 16.30
N GLN A 99 12.37 8.80 16.22
CA GLN A 99 11.31 7.88 15.83
C GLN A 99 10.12 8.00 16.80
N ALA A 100 10.38 7.92 18.11
CA ALA A 100 9.32 8.08 19.11
C ALA A 100 8.55 9.40 18.95
N ILE A 101 9.25 10.52 18.68
CA ILE A 101 8.60 11.82 18.41
C ILE A 101 7.72 11.75 17.17
N ILE A 102 8.20 11.19 16.06
CA ILE A 102 7.39 11.04 14.84
C ILE A 102 6.14 10.23 15.16
N TRP A 103 6.28 9.07 15.81
CA TRP A 103 5.17 8.21 16.17
C TRP A 103 4.14 8.90 17.07
N ILE A 104 4.58 9.62 18.11
CA ILE A 104 3.70 10.40 19.01
C ILE A 104 2.99 11.51 18.24
N THR A 105 3.69 12.19 17.35
CA THR A 105 3.13 13.27 16.53
C THR A 105 2.07 12.74 15.57
N MET A 106 2.37 11.64 14.87
CA MET A 106 1.43 11.00 13.94
C MET A 106 0.22 10.42 14.66
N PHE A 107 0.40 9.80 15.83
CA PHE A 107 -0.70 9.38 16.69
C PHE A 107 -1.60 10.55 17.07
N SER A 108 -1.00 11.69 17.45
CA SER A 108 -1.75 12.89 17.82
C SER A 108 -2.57 13.45 16.65
N PHE A 109 -1.99 13.50 15.44
CA PHE A 109 -2.72 13.89 14.23
C PHE A 109 -3.89 12.95 13.92
N MET A 110 -3.68 11.63 14.00
CA MET A 110 -4.75 10.66 13.82
C MET A 110 -5.85 10.86 14.86
N THR A 111 -5.51 11.17 16.11
CA THR A 111 -6.52 11.37 17.17
C THR A 111 -7.35 12.62 16.93
N VAL A 112 -6.74 13.70 16.45
CA VAL A 112 -7.47 14.90 16.05
C VAL A 112 -8.41 14.61 14.87
N ALA A 113 -7.93 13.89 13.85
CA ALA A 113 -8.76 13.48 12.71
C ALA A 113 -9.93 12.59 13.15
N GLY A 114 -9.67 11.57 13.99
CA GLY A 114 -10.70 10.69 14.54
C GLY A 114 -11.73 11.41 15.40
N SER A 115 -11.32 12.45 16.13
CA SER A 115 -12.25 13.29 16.90
C SER A 115 -13.19 14.07 15.97
N GLY A 116 -12.69 14.54 14.82
CA GLY A 116 -13.50 15.19 13.78
C GLY A 116 -14.57 14.26 13.19
N LEU A 117 -14.19 13.01 12.88
CA LEU A 117 -15.11 11.99 12.38
C LEU A 117 -16.24 11.69 13.37
N ILE A 118 -15.91 11.57 14.66
CA ILE A 118 -16.92 11.32 15.71
C ILE A 118 -17.86 12.53 15.85
N LEU A 119 -17.30 13.74 15.94
CA LEU A 119 -18.09 14.96 16.12
C LEU A 119 -19.06 15.22 14.96
N ARG A 120 -18.73 14.77 13.75
CA ARG A 120 -19.63 14.87 12.60
C ARG A 120 -20.87 13.98 12.74
N ASN A 121 -20.69 12.77 13.27
CA ASN A 121 -21.79 11.83 13.52
C ASN A 121 -22.52 12.10 14.84
N ASP A 122 -21.95 12.90 15.74
CA ASP A 122 -22.62 13.37 16.95
C ASP A 122 -22.23 14.83 17.26
N PRO A 123 -22.87 15.80 16.60
CA PRO A 123 -22.58 17.23 16.78
C PRO A 123 -22.88 17.74 18.19
N SER A 124 -23.65 16.99 18.99
CA SER A 124 -24.00 17.36 20.36
C SER A 124 -22.84 17.19 21.35
N MET A 125 -21.80 16.44 20.97
CA MET A 125 -20.61 16.26 21.79
C MET A 125 -19.71 17.49 21.78
N GLU A 126 -19.19 17.86 22.95
CA GLU A 126 -18.15 18.88 23.06
C GLU A 126 -16.75 18.25 22.96
N PHE A 127 -15.78 19.03 22.45
CA PHE A 127 -14.38 18.61 22.44
C PHE A 127 -13.86 18.42 23.87
N SER A 128 -13.78 17.16 24.29
CA SER A 128 -13.61 16.78 25.69
C SER A 128 -12.72 15.55 25.83
N THR A 129 -12.24 15.27 27.06
CA THR A 129 -11.41 14.09 27.34
C THR A 129 -12.08 12.77 26.92
N PRO A 130 -13.40 12.55 27.12
CA PRO A 130 -14.09 11.36 26.61
C PRO A 130 -14.03 11.23 25.08
N LEU A 131 -14.25 12.31 24.33
CA LEU A 131 -14.16 12.31 22.86
C LEU A 131 -12.76 11.90 22.40
N ILE A 132 -11.72 12.46 23.01
CA ILE A 132 -10.33 12.13 22.68
C ILE A 132 -10.04 10.66 22.99
N ALA A 133 -10.54 10.14 24.12
CA ALA A 133 -10.37 8.74 24.49
C ALA A 133 -11.07 7.80 23.49
N GLU A 134 -12.28 8.16 23.07
CA GLU A 134 -13.04 7.42 22.07
C GLU A 134 -12.33 7.42 20.71
N ALA A 135 -11.89 8.59 20.23
CA ALA A 135 -11.10 8.74 19.01
C ALA A 135 -9.80 7.93 19.06
N CYS A 136 -9.10 7.93 20.19
CA CYS A 136 -7.93 7.07 20.37
C CYS A 136 -8.28 5.60 20.21
N SER A 137 -9.35 5.14 20.87
CA SER A 137 -9.74 3.73 20.91
C SER A 137 -10.26 3.20 19.57
N ARG A 138 -11.09 3.99 18.88
CA ARG A 138 -11.76 3.57 17.64
C ARG A 138 -10.96 3.92 16.38
N PHE A 139 -10.02 4.86 16.44
CA PHE A 139 -9.29 5.32 15.25
C PHE A 139 -7.77 5.20 15.39
N SER A 140 -7.15 5.97 16.27
CA SER A 140 -5.68 6.13 16.28
C SER A 140 -4.92 4.91 16.76
N ILE A 141 -5.37 4.26 17.85
CA ILE A 141 -4.71 3.07 18.40
C ILE A 141 -4.76 1.91 17.38
N PRO A 142 -5.92 1.56 16.78
CA PRO A 142 -5.98 0.54 15.74
C PRO A 142 -5.02 0.79 14.56
N LEU A 143 -4.94 2.03 14.08
CA LEU A 143 -4.03 2.41 12.99
C LEU A 143 -2.56 2.24 13.38
N ILE A 144 -2.15 2.83 14.52
CA ILE A 144 -0.77 2.76 15.01
C ILE A 144 -0.34 1.32 15.31
N LEU A 145 -1.20 0.52 15.94
CA LEU A 145 -0.92 -0.90 16.20
C LEU A 145 -0.74 -1.68 14.89
N THR A 146 -1.54 -1.38 13.88
CA THR A 146 -1.39 -2.02 12.56
C THR A 146 -0.06 -1.64 11.90
N VAL A 147 0.34 -0.37 11.93
CA VAL A 147 1.64 0.05 11.39
C VAL A 147 2.80 -0.57 12.18
N LEU A 148 2.69 -0.69 13.51
CA LEU A 148 3.69 -1.39 14.34
C LEU A 148 3.78 -2.86 13.96
N LEU A 149 2.63 -3.52 13.78
CA LEU A 149 2.59 -4.92 13.37
C LEU A 149 3.22 -5.12 11.98
N ALA A 150 2.87 -4.27 11.01
CA ALA A 150 3.46 -4.31 9.66
C ALA A 150 4.98 -4.11 9.72
N SER A 151 5.44 -3.14 10.52
CA SER A 151 6.86 -2.86 10.77
C SER A 151 7.59 -4.06 11.40
N GLU A 152 6.95 -4.75 12.34
CA GLU A 152 7.50 -5.94 12.98
C GLU A 152 7.59 -7.13 12.04
N VAL A 153 6.50 -7.43 11.33
CA VAL A 153 6.44 -8.53 10.37
C VAL A 153 7.47 -8.33 9.26
N ARG A 154 7.53 -7.14 8.66
CA ARG A 154 8.53 -6.82 7.63
C ARG A 154 9.95 -7.06 8.11
N ARG A 155 10.26 -6.63 9.34
CA ARG A 155 11.60 -6.79 9.93
C ARG A 155 11.93 -8.25 10.22
N ARG A 156 10.96 -9.05 10.66
CA ARG A 156 11.16 -10.50 10.89
C ARG A 156 11.37 -11.25 9.58
N VAL A 157 10.60 -10.91 8.54
CA VAL A 157 10.77 -11.47 7.19
C VAL A 157 12.17 -11.12 6.67
N ALA A 158 12.58 -9.84 6.75
CA ALA A 158 13.93 -9.42 6.36
C ALA A 158 15.03 -10.15 7.15
N GLY A 159 14.86 -10.28 8.47
CA GLY A 159 15.80 -11.01 9.34
C GLY A 159 15.96 -12.48 8.97
N SER A 160 14.91 -13.13 8.43
CA SER A 160 15.00 -14.51 7.94
C SER A 160 15.90 -14.67 6.70
N TYR A 161 16.16 -13.58 5.98
CA TYR A 161 17.11 -13.50 4.87
C TYR A 161 18.44 -12.86 5.26
N GLY A 162 18.71 -12.69 6.56
CA GLY A 162 19.93 -12.02 7.03
C GLY A 162 19.96 -10.50 6.80
N VAL A 163 18.82 -9.91 6.42
CA VAL A 163 18.73 -8.47 6.11
C VAL A 163 18.27 -7.68 7.32
N SER A 164 19.06 -6.66 7.70
CA SER A 164 18.69 -5.72 8.76
C SER A 164 18.03 -4.47 8.19
N ILE A 165 16.70 -4.37 8.35
CA ILE A 165 15.92 -3.18 8.00
C ILE A 165 15.49 -2.42 9.26
N GLY A 166 15.31 -1.10 9.13
CA GLY A 166 14.74 -0.27 10.18
C GLY A 166 13.21 -0.41 10.30
N HIS A 167 12.63 0.29 11.28
CA HIS A 167 11.19 0.34 11.42
C HIS A 167 10.53 1.20 10.33
N LEU A 168 9.27 0.91 10.04
CA LEU A 168 8.40 1.82 9.30
C LEU A 168 8.02 3.01 10.19
N SER A 169 8.00 4.21 9.63
CA SER A 169 7.46 5.41 10.28
C SER A 169 6.12 5.78 9.64
N PRO A 170 5.02 5.91 10.41
CA PRO A 170 3.73 6.29 9.85
C PRO A 170 3.81 7.70 9.25
N LEU A 171 3.05 7.91 8.18
CA LEU A 171 2.80 9.22 7.59
C LEU A 171 1.31 9.50 7.70
N ALA A 172 0.94 10.46 8.54
CA ALA A 172 -0.43 10.94 8.66
C ALA A 172 -0.63 12.18 7.78
N PHE A 173 -1.80 12.32 7.16
CA PHE A 173 -2.18 13.55 6.45
C PHE A 173 -3.11 14.38 7.34
N PRO A 174 -2.71 15.62 7.73
CA PRO A 174 -3.55 16.51 8.51
C PRO A 174 -4.45 17.37 7.60
N ILE A 175 -5.06 16.78 6.58
CA ILE A 175 -5.90 17.52 5.62
C ILE A 175 -7.37 17.33 5.96
N SER A 176 -8.09 18.45 6.02
CA SER A 176 -9.51 18.58 6.32
C SER A 176 -10.39 17.70 5.43
N GLU A 177 -11.44 17.13 6.02
CA GLU A 177 -12.52 16.44 5.32
C GLU A 177 -13.16 17.32 4.23
N PRO A 178 -13.67 16.73 3.12
CA PRO A 178 -13.79 15.31 2.77
C PRO A 178 -12.61 14.77 1.93
N ILE A 179 -11.42 15.39 2.00
CA ILE A 179 -10.32 15.06 1.08
C ILE A 179 -9.60 13.76 1.45
N TRP A 180 -9.35 13.47 2.72
CA TRP A 180 -8.68 12.22 3.14
C TRP A 180 -9.07 11.79 4.56
N PRO A 181 -10.18 11.04 4.73
CA PRO A 181 -10.71 10.72 6.05
C PRO A 181 -9.98 9.56 6.76
N PHE A 182 -8.96 8.96 6.15
CA PHE A 182 -8.34 7.72 6.64
C PHE A 182 -7.27 7.93 7.71
N GLY A 183 -6.84 9.17 7.96
CA GLY A 183 -5.81 9.53 8.95
C GLY A 183 -4.38 9.09 8.56
N LEU A 184 -4.20 7.90 8.00
CA LEU A 184 -2.93 7.36 7.50
C LEU A 184 -2.82 7.57 5.98
N ALA A 185 -1.71 8.15 5.54
CA ALA A 185 -1.35 8.33 4.14
C ALA A 185 -0.50 7.17 3.59
N GLY A 186 0.28 6.55 4.48
CA GLY A 186 1.29 5.56 4.14
C GLY A 186 2.38 5.52 5.22
N PHE A 187 3.57 5.09 4.84
CA PHE A 187 4.72 5.07 5.73
C PHE A 187 6.04 5.24 4.97
N ILE A 188 7.08 5.54 5.73
CA ILE A 188 8.44 5.70 5.23
C ILE A 188 9.33 4.63 5.85
N SER A 189 10.13 3.96 5.03
CA SER A 189 11.19 3.06 5.48
C SER A 189 12.39 3.88 5.97
N GLN A 190 12.91 3.58 7.16
CA GLN A 190 14.08 4.28 7.71
C GLN A 190 15.35 4.08 6.90
N ARG A 191 15.55 2.86 6.40
CA ARG A 191 16.64 2.54 5.49
C ARG A 191 16.09 2.56 4.07
N ARG A 192 16.82 3.22 3.19
CA ARG A 192 16.50 3.23 1.76
C ARG A 192 16.84 1.86 1.17
N SER A 193 16.00 1.36 0.27
CA SER A 193 16.14 0.04 -0.34
C SER A 193 17.39 -0.10 -1.21
N ASP A 194 17.89 1.00 -1.77
CA ASP A 194 19.11 1.07 -2.59
C ASP A 194 20.41 1.00 -1.78
N GLN A 195 20.33 0.93 -0.45
CA GLN A 195 21.50 0.95 0.44
C GLN A 195 21.53 -0.24 1.39
N VAL A 196 20.55 -1.14 1.28
CA VAL A 196 20.47 -2.36 2.08
C VAL A 196 20.75 -3.52 1.14
N PRO A 197 21.83 -4.29 1.34
CA PRO A 197 22.12 -5.46 0.51
C PRO A 197 21.07 -6.54 0.74
N ILE A 198 20.22 -6.75 -0.26
CA ILE A 198 19.19 -7.79 -0.27
C ILE A 198 19.77 -9.00 -1.02
N PRO A 199 19.75 -10.22 -0.46
CA PRO A 199 20.47 -11.37 -1.03
C PRO A 199 20.07 -11.69 -2.47
N ASP A 200 18.77 -11.74 -2.75
CA ASP A 200 18.23 -12.13 -4.05
C ASP A 200 16.87 -11.46 -4.31
N ARG A 201 16.39 -11.60 -5.54
CA ARG A 201 15.09 -11.07 -5.95
C ARG A 201 13.91 -11.65 -5.18
N LYS A 202 13.98 -12.89 -4.68
CA LYS A 202 12.89 -13.52 -3.92
C LYS A 202 12.75 -12.91 -2.54
N ALA A 203 13.86 -12.67 -1.86
CA ALA A 203 13.94 -11.98 -0.59
C ALA A 203 13.37 -10.57 -0.70
N LEU A 204 13.72 -9.82 -1.76
CA LEU A 204 13.14 -8.51 -2.05
C LEU A 204 11.60 -8.58 -2.09
N GLY A 205 11.05 -9.50 -2.88
CA GLY A 205 9.61 -9.66 -3.02
C GLY A 205 8.91 -10.03 -1.70
N MET A 206 9.46 -10.98 -0.95
CA MET A 206 8.91 -11.40 0.35
C MET A 206 8.95 -10.28 1.40
N ILE A 207 10.02 -9.48 1.43
CA ILE A 207 10.14 -8.35 2.36
C ILE A 207 9.12 -7.27 1.99
N GLU A 208 8.99 -6.93 0.71
CA GLU A 208 8.13 -5.82 0.27
C GLU A 208 6.63 -6.14 0.34
N ILE A 209 6.24 -7.39 0.09
CA ILE A 209 4.83 -7.81 0.16
C ILE A 209 4.29 -7.88 1.59
N SER A 210 5.16 -7.99 2.58
CA SER A 210 4.77 -8.24 3.97
C SER A 210 3.94 -7.10 4.58
N SER A 211 4.36 -5.85 4.42
CA SER A 211 3.66 -4.70 5.01
C SER A 211 2.27 -4.48 4.40
N PRO A 212 2.10 -4.46 3.06
CA PRO A 212 0.78 -4.27 2.46
C PRO A 212 -0.19 -5.41 2.80
N LEU A 213 0.29 -6.65 2.91
CA LEU A 213 -0.56 -7.77 3.33
C LEU A 213 -1.02 -7.63 4.78
N VAL A 214 -0.15 -7.23 5.71
CA VAL A 214 -0.55 -6.97 7.10
C VAL A 214 -1.59 -5.86 7.16
N MET A 215 -1.42 -4.79 6.38
CA MET A 215 -2.39 -3.69 6.30
C MET A 215 -3.73 -4.15 5.73
N LEU A 216 -3.72 -4.96 4.66
CA LEU A 216 -4.95 -5.47 4.07
C LEU A 216 -5.71 -6.35 5.07
N ILE A 217 -5.04 -7.34 5.67
CA ILE A 217 -5.68 -8.30 6.59
C ILE A 217 -6.21 -7.58 7.83
N SER A 218 -5.42 -6.68 8.41
CA SER A 218 -5.84 -5.89 9.57
C SER A 218 -6.96 -4.93 9.19
N GLY A 219 -6.90 -4.33 8.01
CA GLY A 219 -7.92 -3.43 7.47
C GLY A 219 -9.27 -4.12 7.31
N ILE A 220 -9.29 -5.32 6.73
CA ILE A 220 -10.51 -6.14 6.60
C ILE A 220 -11.10 -6.42 7.98
N PHE A 221 -10.27 -6.87 8.92
CA PHE A 221 -10.70 -7.18 10.29
C PHE A 221 -11.31 -5.97 11.00
N LEU A 222 -10.63 -4.81 10.95
CA LEU A 222 -11.12 -3.58 11.56
C LEU A 222 -12.38 -3.04 10.87
N THR A 223 -12.49 -3.20 9.55
CA THR A 223 -13.69 -2.83 8.79
C THR A 223 -14.90 -3.62 9.25
N ILE A 224 -14.76 -4.94 9.41
CA ILE A 224 -15.84 -5.81 9.92
C ILE A 224 -16.27 -5.38 11.32
N LEU A 225 -15.30 -5.15 12.23
CA LEU A 225 -15.60 -4.70 13.59
C LEU A 225 -16.30 -3.33 13.60
N GLY A 226 -15.82 -2.37 12.83
CA GLY A 226 -16.45 -1.05 12.75
C GLY A 226 -17.85 -1.08 12.13
N LEU A 227 -18.06 -1.88 11.08
CA LEU A 227 -19.38 -2.07 10.47
C LEU A 227 -20.37 -2.73 11.44
N SER A 228 -19.89 -3.60 12.33
CA SER A 228 -20.72 -4.19 13.39
C SER A 228 -21.15 -3.17 14.44
N SER A 229 -20.31 -2.15 14.70
CA SER A 229 -20.61 -1.04 15.62
C SER A 229 -21.39 0.10 14.97
N THR A 230 -21.47 0.14 13.64
CA THR A 230 -22.14 1.22 12.91
C THR A 230 -23.65 1.05 12.98
N SER A 231 -24.35 2.09 13.42
CA SER A 231 -25.81 2.15 13.51
C SER A 231 -26.47 2.06 12.13
N THR A 232 -27.64 1.44 12.05
CA THR A 232 -28.49 1.48 10.85
C THR A 232 -29.43 2.69 10.84
N GLN A 233 -29.54 3.42 11.95
CA GLN A 233 -30.29 4.66 12.03
C GLN A 233 -29.38 5.86 11.77
N PRO A 234 -29.85 6.87 11.01
CA PRO A 234 -29.07 8.06 10.75
C PRO A 234 -28.74 8.80 12.05
N PRO A 235 -27.51 9.31 12.21
CA PRO A 235 -27.17 10.19 13.32
C PRO A 235 -27.94 11.52 13.25
N ASN A 236 -27.85 12.32 14.31
CA ASN A 236 -28.41 13.66 14.31
C ASN A 236 -27.51 14.61 13.50
N LEU A 237 -27.71 14.65 12.18
CA LEU A 237 -26.86 15.36 11.24
C LEU A 237 -27.14 16.88 11.27
N GLU A 238 -26.10 17.68 11.52
CA GLU A 238 -26.10 19.14 11.36
C GLU A 238 -25.34 19.60 10.09
N SER A 239 -24.73 18.65 9.39
CA SER A 239 -23.93 18.87 8.19
C SER A 239 -24.03 17.65 7.26
N PRO A 240 -23.66 17.79 5.97
CA PRO A 240 -23.61 16.66 5.05
C PRO A 240 -22.90 15.45 5.67
N PRO A 241 -23.47 14.22 5.62
CA PRO A 241 -22.79 13.02 6.08
C PRO A 241 -21.60 12.65 5.17
N LEU A 242 -20.64 11.92 5.71
CA LEU A 242 -19.47 11.42 4.96
C LEU A 242 -19.74 10.00 4.48
N ALA A 243 -20.06 9.86 3.20
CA ALA A 243 -20.29 8.57 2.59
C ALA A 243 -19.00 7.99 2.00
N PHE A 244 -18.92 6.66 1.95
CA PHE A 244 -17.80 5.90 1.45
C PHE A 244 -18.23 4.94 0.35
N SER A 245 -17.45 4.83 -0.72
CA SER A 245 -17.74 3.89 -1.82
C SER A 245 -17.51 2.41 -1.44
N GLY A 246 -16.74 2.17 -0.37
CA GLY A 246 -16.36 0.82 0.02
C GLY A 246 -15.33 0.17 -0.91
N ASN A 247 -15.16 -1.15 -0.78
CA ASN A 247 -14.30 -1.95 -1.65
C ASN A 247 -14.98 -3.28 -2.02
N VAL A 248 -14.38 -4.03 -2.94
CA VAL A 248 -14.96 -5.32 -3.37
C VAL A 248 -15.11 -6.31 -2.21
N ILE A 249 -14.19 -6.26 -1.23
CA ILE A 249 -14.20 -7.15 -0.07
C ILE A 249 -15.49 -6.98 0.73
N ILE A 250 -15.88 -5.75 1.05
CA ILE A 250 -17.10 -5.54 1.85
C ILE A 250 -18.37 -5.89 1.08
N GLY A 251 -18.41 -5.70 -0.24
CA GLY A 251 -19.53 -6.17 -1.06
C GLY A 251 -19.64 -7.70 -1.08
N VAL A 252 -18.51 -8.41 -1.09
CA VAL A 252 -18.50 -9.87 -0.91
C VAL A 252 -19.00 -10.25 0.50
N LEU A 253 -18.57 -9.54 1.54
CA LEU A 253 -19.03 -9.80 2.92
C LEU A 253 -20.54 -9.57 3.10
N GLU A 254 -21.11 -8.56 2.44
CA GLU A 254 -22.57 -8.34 2.38
C GLU A 254 -23.26 -9.49 1.64
N SER A 255 -22.74 -9.92 0.48
CA SER A 255 -23.31 -11.04 -0.28
C SER A 255 -23.30 -12.38 0.49
N LEU A 256 -22.36 -12.54 1.42
CA LEU A 256 -22.24 -13.69 2.31
C LEU A 256 -23.12 -13.57 3.58
N GLY A 257 -23.82 -12.46 3.77
CA GLY A 257 -24.67 -12.19 4.94
C GLY A 257 -23.88 -11.91 6.22
N ILE A 258 -22.59 -11.53 6.12
CA ILE A 258 -21.75 -11.17 7.28
C ILE A 258 -22.00 -9.71 7.68
N VAL A 259 -22.30 -8.85 6.69
CA VAL A 259 -22.63 -7.44 6.90
C VAL A 259 -24.05 -7.20 6.40
N GLU A 260 -24.86 -6.54 7.21
CA GLU A 260 -26.22 -6.15 6.88
C GLU A 260 -26.31 -4.63 6.66
N SER A 261 -27.22 -4.22 5.77
CA SER A 261 -27.52 -2.82 5.46
C SER A 261 -26.27 -2.01 5.09
N LEU A 262 -25.40 -2.56 4.22
CA LEU A 262 -24.10 -1.96 3.92
C LEU A 262 -24.25 -0.55 3.35
N GLU A 263 -25.15 -0.38 2.39
CA GLU A 263 -25.40 0.91 1.72
C GLU A 263 -25.76 2.04 2.70
N ILE A 264 -26.56 1.71 3.72
CA ILE A 264 -26.95 2.65 4.79
C ILE A 264 -25.74 2.93 5.70
N LYS A 265 -25.05 1.90 6.15
CA LYS A 265 -23.91 2.04 7.09
C LYS A 265 -22.74 2.81 6.49
N LEU A 266 -22.51 2.71 5.18
CA LEU A 266 -21.43 3.42 4.47
C LEU A 266 -21.57 4.95 4.52
N GLN A 267 -22.72 5.48 4.94
CA GLN A 267 -22.99 6.93 4.99
C GLN A 267 -22.57 7.59 6.30
N TRP A 268 -22.39 6.83 7.39
CA TRP A 268 -21.98 7.34 8.71
C TRP A 268 -21.17 6.29 9.48
N LEU A 269 -20.13 5.78 8.83
CA LEU A 269 -19.29 4.73 9.39
C LEU A 269 -18.72 5.09 10.76
N ASP A 270 -18.67 4.09 11.64
CA ASP A 270 -17.86 4.15 12.85
C ASP A 270 -16.39 4.43 12.49
N PRO A 271 -15.65 5.28 13.24
CA PRO A 271 -14.25 5.56 12.95
C PRO A 271 -13.39 4.29 12.80
N LEU A 272 -13.71 3.20 13.51
CA LEU A 272 -13.02 1.91 13.37
C LEU A 272 -13.16 1.32 11.96
N ALA A 273 -14.33 1.45 11.35
CA ALA A 273 -14.55 1.02 9.97
C ALA A 273 -13.79 1.91 8.99
N ILE A 274 -13.78 3.23 9.23
CA ILE A 274 -13.02 4.19 8.42
C ILE A 274 -11.52 3.89 8.49
N ALA A 275 -10.98 3.58 9.68
CA ALA A 275 -9.60 3.15 9.85
C ALA A 275 -9.32 1.85 9.07
N GLY A 276 -10.24 0.88 9.10
CA GLY A 276 -10.14 -0.36 8.36
C GLY A 276 -10.11 -0.17 6.84
N LEU A 277 -11.05 0.63 6.30
CA LEU A 277 -11.08 1.00 4.87
C LEU A 277 -9.83 1.78 4.47
N GLY A 278 -9.34 2.66 5.35
CA GLY A 278 -8.09 3.39 5.18
C GLY A 278 -6.88 2.47 5.05
N LEU A 279 -6.77 1.44 5.87
CA LEU A 279 -5.69 0.46 5.79
C LEU A 279 -5.75 -0.38 4.50
N CYS A 280 -6.96 -0.75 4.06
CA CYS A 280 -7.14 -1.41 2.76
C CYS A 280 -6.71 -0.50 1.62
N THR A 281 -7.11 0.78 1.67
CA THR A 281 -6.73 1.81 0.70
C THR A 281 -5.22 2.02 0.64
N VAL A 282 -4.56 2.15 1.80
CA VAL A 282 -3.10 2.28 1.86
C VAL A 282 -2.43 1.03 1.29
N SER A 283 -2.89 -0.18 1.64
CA SER A 283 -2.38 -1.43 1.05
C SER A 283 -2.48 -1.44 -0.48
N TRP A 284 -3.63 -1.01 -1.02
CA TRP A 284 -3.85 -0.85 -2.45
C TRP A 284 -2.85 0.12 -3.09
N ILE A 285 -2.70 1.32 -2.51
CA ILE A 285 -1.75 2.36 -2.98
C ILE A 285 -0.33 1.80 -3.03
N MET A 286 0.08 1.05 -2.01
CA MET A 286 1.42 0.48 -1.92
C MET A 286 1.72 -0.58 -2.99
N MET A 287 0.67 -1.23 -3.52
CA MET A 287 0.79 -2.22 -4.59
C MET A 287 0.80 -1.61 -5.99
N LEU A 288 0.60 -0.29 -6.11
CA LEU A 288 0.77 0.39 -7.38
C LEU A 288 2.23 0.32 -7.85
N PRO A 289 2.48 0.14 -9.16
CA PRO A 289 3.83 0.09 -9.74
C PRO A 289 4.42 1.51 -9.85
N ILE A 290 4.53 2.20 -8.72
CA ILE A 290 5.10 3.55 -8.60
C ILE A 290 6.53 3.43 -8.08
N PRO A 291 7.53 4.03 -8.74
CA PRO A 291 8.92 3.94 -8.29
C PRO A 291 9.11 4.23 -6.79
N GLY A 292 9.80 3.32 -6.11
CA GLY A 292 10.04 3.35 -4.66
C GLY A 292 8.87 2.91 -3.77
N PHE A 293 7.75 2.44 -4.34
CA PHE A 293 6.70 1.73 -3.60
C PHE A 293 6.95 0.22 -3.62
N PRO A 294 6.39 -0.55 -2.66
CA PRO A 294 6.52 -2.00 -2.66
C PRO A 294 6.05 -2.69 -3.95
N GLY A 295 4.99 -2.17 -4.59
CA GLY A 295 4.49 -2.70 -5.87
C GLY A 295 5.52 -2.63 -6.99
N ASP A 296 6.31 -1.55 -7.04
CA ASP A 296 7.41 -1.40 -8.00
C ASP A 296 8.60 -2.29 -7.66
N HIS A 297 8.97 -2.41 -6.38
CA HIS A 297 10.00 -3.36 -5.95
C HIS A 297 9.60 -4.82 -6.19
N LEU A 298 8.31 -5.15 -6.10
CA LEU A 298 7.79 -6.47 -6.48
C LEU A 298 7.87 -6.68 -7.99
N LEU A 299 7.59 -5.65 -8.79
CA LEU A 299 7.79 -5.71 -10.22
C LEU A 299 9.27 -5.93 -10.56
N HIS A 300 10.17 -5.28 -9.83
CA HIS A 300 11.63 -5.50 -9.88
C HIS A 300 11.99 -6.95 -9.56
N SER A 301 11.47 -7.46 -8.45
CA SER A 301 11.60 -8.87 -8.08
C SER A 301 11.11 -9.82 -9.18
N ILE A 302 10.03 -9.49 -9.92
CA ILE A 302 9.44 -10.36 -10.96
C ILE A 302 10.19 -10.29 -12.29
N LEU A 303 10.50 -9.09 -12.79
CA LEU A 303 11.04 -8.87 -14.13
C LEU A 303 12.58 -8.82 -14.15
N GLY A 304 13.18 -8.39 -13.05
CA GLY A 304 14.59 -7.97 -12.93
C GLY A 304 14.86 -6.62 -13.62
N PRO A 305 16.06 -6.05 -13.38
CA PRO A 305 16.40 -4.67 -13.74
C PRO A 305 16.36 -4.43 -15.26
N ASP A 306 16.99 -5.30 -16.06
CA ASP A 306 17.08 -5.11 -17.52
C ASP A 306 15.72 -4.97 -18.21
N ASN A 307 14.73 -5.73 -17.75
CA ASN A 307 13.39 -5.70 -18.34
C ASN A 307 12.58 -4.49 -17.89
N LEU A 308 12.81 -4.01 -16.67
CA LEU A 308 12.18 -2.79 -16.15
C LEU A 308 12.79 -1.53 -16.75
N LEU A 309 14.08 -1.58 -17.06
CA LEU A 309 14.86 -0.47 -17.59
C LEU A 309 14.92 -0.43 -19.12
N SER A 310 14.50 -1.49 -19.82
CA SER A 310 14.43 -1.48 -21.29
C SER A 310 13.48 -0.41 -21.83
N ASP A 311 13.97 0.40 -22.79
CA ASP A 311 13.26 1.53 -23.40
C ASP A 311 11.84 1.14 -23.89
N ASP A 312 11.72 -0.04 -24.50
CA ASP A 312 10.44 -0.55 -25.03
C ASP A 312 9.40 -0.77 -23.92
N LYS A 313 9.79 -1.42 -22.81
CA LYS A 313 8.87 -1.72 -21.70
C LYS A 313 8.61 -0.49 -20.84
N GLN A 314 9.59 0.40 -20.67
CA GLN A 314 9.36 1.68 -20.02
C GLN A 314 8.34 2.52 -20.78
N THR A 315 8.39 2.52 -22.12
CA THR A 315 7.42 3.23 -22.96
C THR A 315 6.02 2.66 -22.84
N VAL A 316 5.88 1.33 -22.74
CA VAL A 316 4.56 0.69 -22.52
C VAL A 316 4.02 1.00 -21.13
N ILE A 317 4.85 0.88 -20.08
CA ILE A 317 4.47 1.24 -18.71
C ILE A 317 4.07 2.71 -18.63
N PHE A 318 4.81 3.59 -19.34
CA PHE A 318 4.49 5.00 -19.47
C PHE A 318 3.13 5.22 -20.13
N ALA A 319 2.92 4.64 -21.31
CA ALA A 319 1.67 4.79 -22.06
C ALA A 319 0.48 4.26 -21.25
N SER A 320 0.63 3.13 -20.55
CA SER A 320 -0.43 2.59 -19.68
C SER A 320 -0.71 3.51 -18.49
N THR A 321 0.33 4.08 -17.87
CA THR A 321 0.17 5.03 -16.76
C THR A 321 -0.56 6.30 -17.24
N LEU A 322 -0.22 6.79 -18.43
CA LEU A 322 -0.87 7.95 -19.03
C LEU A 322 -2.34 7.68 -19.40
N VAL A 323 -2.66 6.50 -19.94
CA VAL A 323 -4.05 6.11 -20.25
C VAL A 323 -4.87 5.98 -18.97
N PHE A 324 -4.35 5.31 -17.95
CA PHE A 324 -5.01 5.22 -16.65
C PHE A 324 -5.26 6.60 -16.05
N MET A 325 -4.27 7.49 -16.17
CA MET A 325 -4.40 8.88 -15.76
C MET A 325 -5.55 9.58 -16.50
N ILE A 326 -5.59 9.52 -17.84
CA ILE A 326 -6.68 10.12 -18.63
C ILE A 326 -8.05 9.60 -18.17
N LEU A 327 -8.16 8.30 -17.89
CA LEU A 327 -9.41 7.70 -17.40
C LEU A 327 -9.80 8.26 -16.01
N VAL A 328 -8.85 8.37 -15.07
CA VAL A 328 -9.09 8.97 -13.75
C VAL A 328 -9.50 10.45 -13.87
N PHE A 329 -8.82 11.22 -14.71
CA PHE A 329 -9.11 12.65 -14.90
C PHE A 329 -10.44 12.90 -15.64
N ALA A 330 -10.94 11.93 -16.41
CA ALA A 330 -12.18 12.08 -17.16
C ALA A 330 -13.46 11.95 -16.31
N THR A 331 -13.38 11.47 -15.07
CA THR A 331 -14.55 11.08 -14.26
C THR A 331 -14.74 11.88 -12.97
N ASP A 332 -14.51 13.19 -12.97
CA ASP A 332 -14.55 14.06 -11.75
C ASP A 332 -13.87 13.41 -10.53
N PRO A 333 -12.54 13.22 -10.58
CA PRO A 333 -11.84 12.40 -9.61
C PRO A 333 -11.80 13.00 -8.21
N TRP A 334 -11.94 12.14 -7.21
CA TRP A 334 -11.57 12.45 -5.84
C TRP A 334 -10.11 12.93 -5.79
N PHE A 335 -9.89 14.11 -5.19
CA PHE A 335 -8.61 14.83 -5.21
C PHE A 335 -7.36 13.97 -4.87
N PRO A 336 -7.39 13.05 -3.88
CA PRO A 336 -6.26 12.16 -3.59
C PRO A 336 -5.77 11.33 -4.79
N TRP A 337 -6.67 10.90 -5.68
CA TRP A 337 -6.26 10.15 -6.87
C TRP A 337 -5.42 11.01 -7.81
N LEU A 338 -5.72 12.29 -7.92
CA LEU A 338 -4.92 13.24 -8.69
C LEU A 338 -3.52 13.39 -8.10
N VAL A 339 -3.40 13.46 -6.78
CA VAL A 339 -2.12 13.55 -6.08
C VAL A 339 -1.29 12.28 -6.32
N ILE A 340 -1.90 11.10 -6.17
CA ILE A 340 -1.21 9.82 -6.38
C ILE A 340 -0.77 9.67 -7.84
N ALA A 341 -1.64 10.00 -8.81
CA ALA A 341 -1.29 9.99 -10.23
C ALA A 341 -0.13 10.95 -10.54
N THR A 342 -0.16 12.16 -9.97
CA THR A 342 0.91 13.15 -10.14
C THR A 342 2.24 12.65 -9.56
N ILE A 343 2.23 12.05 -8.37
CA ILE A 343 3.43 11.45 -7.77
C ILE A 343 3.95 10.29 -8.62
N ALA A 344 3.06 9.44 -9.14
CA ALA A 344 3.43 8.32 -10.00
C ALA A 344 4.20 8.80 -11.24
N VAL A 345 3.64 9.81 -11.92
CA VAL A 345 4.26 10.44 -13.10
C VAL A 345 5.57 11.11 -12.71
N TRP A 346 5.56 11.97 -11.69
CA TRP A 346 6.76 12.71 -11.30
C TRP A 346 7.92 11.78 -10.94
N ARG A 347 7.67 10.73 -10.16
CA ARG A 347 8.70 9.75 -9.79
C ARG A 347 9.24 8.98 -10.98
N ARG A 348 8.40 8.70 -11.98
CA ARG A 348 8.81 7.96 -13.18
C ARG A 348 9.59 8.82 -14.18
N PHE A 349 9.25 10.11 -14.32
CA PHE A 349 9.89 11.04 -15.28
C PHE A 349 10.87 12.01 -14.64
N SER A 350 11.15 11.86 -13.35
CA SER A 350 12.12 12.70 -12.66
C SER A 350 13.52 12.48 -13.27
N PRO A 351 14.24 13.55 -13.63
CA PRO A 351 15.62 13.44 -14.14
C PRO A 351 16.58 12.92 -13.06
N THR A 352 16.18 12.94 -11.79
CA THR A 352 16.84 12.20 -10.71
C THR A 352 16.02 10.93 -10.43
N PRO A 353 16.38 9.77 -11.02
CA PRO A 353 15.65 8.54 -10.81
C PRO A 353 15.78 8.09 -9.35
N ILE A 354 14.71 7.48 -8.84
CA ILE A 354 14.80 6.72 -7.59
C ILE A 354 15.69 5.51 -7.89
N LEU A 355 16.71 5.31 -7.05
CA LEU A 355 17.64 4.19 -7.24
C LEU A 355 16.93 2.87 -6.94
N ASP A 356 17.22 1.88 -7.79
CA ASP A 356 16.71 0.52 -7.65
C ASP A 356 17.14 -0.11 -6.32
N PRO A 357 16.34 -1.06 -5.79
CA PRO A 357 16.73 -1.80 -4.59
C PRO A 357 18.08 -2.52 -4.81
N PHE A 358 18.93 -2.50 -3.78
CA PHE A 358 20.27 -3.08 -3.88
C PHE A 358 20.23 -4.60 -3.68
N VAL A 359 20.00 -5.33 -4.77
CA VAL A 359 19.98 -6.79 -4.80
C VAL A 359 21.38 -7.31 -5.12
N VAL A 360 21.84 -8.28 -4.34
CA VAL A 360 23.19 -8.84 -4.41
C VAL A 360 23.31 -9.87 -5.53
N ASP A 361 22.30 -10.72 -5.69
CA ASP A 361 22.22 -11.67 -6.80
C ASP A 361 21.01 -11.36 -7.69
N GLU A 362 21.26 -10.61 -8.76
CA GLU A 362 20.29 -10.32 -9.84
C GLU A 362 20.26 -11.42 -10.90
N SER A 363 21.30 -12.26 -10.93
CA SER A 363 21.41 -13.39 -11.85
C SER A 363 20.41 -14.50 -11.50
N SER A 364 20.13 -14.72 -10.20
CA SER A 364 19.10 -15.64 -9.76
C SER A 364 17.70 -15.09 -10.05
N GLY A 365 17.07 -15.68 -11.07
CA GLY A 365 15.67 -15.43 -11.36
C GLY A 365 14.74 -15.99 -10.27
N LEU A 366 13.48 -15.55 -10.29
CA LEU A 366 12.43 -16.23 -9.52
C LEU A 366 12.07 -17.56 -10.17
N ASP A 367 11.83 -18.57 -9.33
CA ASP A 367 11.12 -19.78 -9.76
C ASP A 367 9.69 -19.44 -10.18
N ASP A 368 9.12 -20.24 -11.11
CA ASP A 368 7.79 -19.98 -11.68
C ASP A 368 6.69 -19.89 -10.62
N ILE A 369 6.82 -20.65 -9.52
CA ILE A 369 5.84 -20.66 -8.43
C ILE A 369 5.88 -19.31 -7.69
N SER A 370 7.07 -18.90 -7.22
CA SER A 370 7.24 -17.60 -6.53
C SER A 370 6.82 -16.43 -7.43
N ARG A 371 7.19 -16.47 -8.71
CA ARG A 371 6.78 -15.45 -9.69
C ARG A 371 5.25 -15.35 -9.78
N ASN A 372 4.57 -16.47 -9.96
CA ASN A 372 3.12 -16.50 -10.09
C ASN A 372 2.42 -16.08 -8.79
N GLN A 373 2.97 -16.44 -7.63
CA GLN A 373 2.47 -16.00 -6.32
C GLN A 373 2.52 -14.48 -6.18
N PHE A 374 3.65 -13.85 -6.50
CA PHE A 374 3.75 -12.38 -6.42
C PHE A 374 2.80 -11.67 -7.38
N VAL A 375 2.72 -12.12 -8.63
CA VAL A 375 1.76 -11.58 -9.61
C VAL A 375 0.32 -11.72 -9.09
N THR A 376 -0.02 -12.88 -8.53
CA THR A 376 -1.37 -13.15 -7.99
C THR A 376 -1.69 -12.24 -6.82
N VAL A 377 -0.75 -12.05 -5.89
CA VAL A 377 -0.98 -11.18 -4.73
C VAL A 377 -1.11 -9.71 -5.15
N ILE A 378 -0.27 -9.21 -6.06
CA ILE A 378 -0.42 -7.84 -6.59
C ILE A 378 -1.81 -7.67 -7.19
N ALA A 379 -2.21 -8.57 -8.10
CA ALA A 379 -3.51 -8.50 -8.75
C ALA A 379 -4.66 -8.59 -7.73
N MET A 380 -4.56 -9.50 -6.76
CA MET A 380 -5.55 -9.68 -5.71
C MET A 380 -5.72 -8.41 -4.87
N VAL A 381 -4.62 -7.79 -4.40
CA VAL A 381 -4.70 -6.55 -3.61
C VAL A 381 -5.26 -5.42 -4.47
N LEU A 382 -4.79 -5.25 -5.71
CA LEU A 382 -5.24 -4.17 -6.59
C LEU A 382 -6.73 -4.27 -6.97
N ILE A 383 -7.29 -5.48 -7.03
CA ILE A 383 -8.71 -5.69 -7.32
C ILE A 383 -9.54 -5.60 -6.04
N LEU A 384 -9.18 -6.36 -5.00
CA LEU A 384 -10.01 -6.52 -3.80
C LEU A 384 -10.02 -5.29 -2.91
N ALA A 385 -8.87 -4.62 -2.77
CA ALA A 385 -8.71 -3.48 -1.88
C ALA A 385 -8.99 -2.14 -2.57
N PHE A 386 -9.41 -2.14 -3.84
CA PHE A 386 -9.75 -0.93 -4.57
C PHE A 386 -10.88 -0.16 -3.86
N PRO A 387 -10.66 1.09 -3.43
CA PRO A 387 -11.60 1.85 -2.60
C PRO A 387 -12.69 2.58 -3.40
N GLY A 388 -12.84 2.29 -4.69
CA GLY A 388 -13.78 2.98 -5.57
C GLY A 388 -13.25 4.30 -6.15
N ILE A 389 -13.95 4.84 -7.14
CA ILE A 389 -13.57 6.07 -7.86
C ILE A 389 -13.68 7.30 -6.96
N ASN A 390 -14.72 7.36 -6.13
CA ASN A 390 -14.97 8.52 -5.27
C ASN A 390 -14.26 8.40 -3.91
N GLY A 391 -13.90 7.20 -3.46
CA GLY A 391 -13.27 6.96 -2.16
C GLY A 391 -14.19 7.35 -0.99
N SER A 392 -14.25 8.65 -0.71
CA SER A 392 -15.21 9.27 0.20
C SER A 392 -15.80 10.54 -0.40
N TYR A 393 -17.09 10.79 -0.17
CA TYR A 393 -17.80 11.95 -0.70
C TYR A 393 -18.82 12.47 0.32
N SER A 394 -19.15 13.76 0.23
CA SER A 394 -20.24 14.34 1.01
C SER A 394 -21.54 14.22 0.22
N ILE A 395 -22.62 13.80 0.87
CA ILE A 395 -23.96 13.77 0.26
C ILE A 395 -24.52 15.19 0.29
N SER A 396 -24.63 15.85 -0.87
CA SER A 396 -25.08 17.26 -0.94
C SER A 396 -26.54 17.45 -0.63
N GLU A 397 -27.39 16.51 -1.05
CA GLU A 397 -28.85 16.52 -0.95
C GLU A 397 -29.34 15.86 0.36
N TRP A 398 -28.46 15.78 1.36
CA TRP A 398 -28.69 15.01 2.57
C TRP A 398 -29.87 15.51 3.42
N ASP A 399 -30.17 16.80 3.38
CA ASP A 399 -31.28 17.47 4.05
C ASP A 399 -32.53 17.60 3.17
N GLU A 400 -32.50 17.04 1.95
CA GLU A 400 -33.68 16.98 1.09
C GLU A 400 -34.73 16.02 1.66
N GLY A 401 -35.98 16.28 1.31
CA GLY A 401 -37.12 15.64 1.92
C GLY A 401 -37.49 14.33 1.23
N VAL A 402 -38.73 14.31 0.73
CA VAL A 402 -39.25 13.23 -0.10
C VAL A 402 -39.51 13.83 -1.47
N GLU A 403 -39.10 13.12 -2.52
CA GLU A 403 -39.45 13.48 -3.87
C GLU A 403 -40.96 13.27 -4.09
N MET A 404 -41.68 14.36 -4.35
CA MET A 404 -43.14 14.35 -4.61
C MET A 404 -43.47 14.69 -6.06
N SER A 405 -42.47 14.72 -6.95
CA SER A 405 -42.61 15.16 -8.35
C SER A 405 -43.64 14.32 -9.14
N GLN A 406 -43.78 13.04 -8.77
CA GLN A 406 -44.70 12.08 -9.39
C GLN A 406 -46.12 12.12 -8.82
N TRP A 407 -46.38 12.90 -7.76
CA TRP A 407 -47.69 12.93 -7.13
C TRP A 407 -48.70 13.66 -8.02
N PRO A 408 -49.90 13.10 -8.25
CA PRO A 408 -50.91 13.75 -9.06
C PRO A 408 -51.50 14.96 -8.31
N ASN A 409 -51.50 16.13 -8.96
CA ASN A 409 -52.11 17.35 -8.41
C ASN A 409 -53.66 17.29 -8.41
N GLU A 410 -54.25 16.59 -9.38
CA GLU A 410 -55.69 16.42 -9.53
C GLU A 410 -55.97 15.05 -10.14
N VAL A 411 -56.97 14.34 -9.61
CA VAL A 411 -57.43 13.05 -10.13
C VAL A 411 -58.94 13.11 -10.31
N ILE A 412 -59.41 12.82 -11.52
CA ILE A 412 -60.83 12.74 -11.85
C ILE A 412 -61.20 11.27 -11.99
N TYR A 413 -62.19 10.83 -11.21
CA TYR A 413 -62.69 9.46 -11.21
C TYR A 413 -64.20 9.41 -11.40
N THR A 414 -64.71 8.27 -11.88
CA THR A 414 -66.13 8.06 -12.15
C THR A 414 -66.78 7.30 -10.98
N VAL A 415 -68.00 7.69 -10.61
CA VAL A 415 -68.76 7.04 -9.52
C VAL A 415 -69.02 5.57 -9.89
N GLY A 416 -68.59 4.64 -9.02
CA GLY A 416 -68.79 3.19 -9.17
C GLY A 416 -67.55 2.38 -9.58
N GLU A 417 -66.41 3.02 -9.82
CA GLU A 417 -65.13 2.36 -10.08
C GLU A 417 -64.17 2.52 -8.89
N ASP A 418 -63.60 1.42 -8.39
CA ASP A 418 -62.54 1.46 -7.39
C ASP A 418 -61.25 1.97 -8.03
N THR A 419 -60.84 3.20 -7.68
CA THR A 419 -59.62 3.82 -8.18
C THR A 419 -58.55 3.82 -7.11
N VAL A 420 -57.40 3.17 -7.38
CA VAL A 420 -56.22 3.19 -6.51
C VAL A 420 -55.23 4.21 -7.05
N ILE A 421 -54.82 5.17 -6.21
CA ILE A 421 -53.83 6.20 -6.55
C ILE A 421 -52.55 5.88 -5.77
N PRO A 422 -51.49 5.35 -6.42
CA PRO A 422 -50.22 5.14 -5.74
C PRO A 422 -49.55 6.49 -5.46
N LEU A 423 -49.23 6.75 -4.20
CA LEU A 423 -48.41 7.88 -3.76
C LEU A 423 -47.03 7.34 -3.40
N GLU A 424 -46.13 7.30 -4.37
CA GLU A 424 -44.77 6.81 -4.14
C GLU A 424 -44.00 7.81 -3.29
N ILE A 425 -43.39 7.33 -2.19
CA ILE A 425 -42.57 8.13 -1.29
C ILE A 425 -41.13 7.69 -1.54
N ILE A 426 -40.38 8.49 -2.30
CA ILE A 426 -38.96 8.26 -2.57
C ILE A 426 -38.18 9.24 -1.69
N PRO A 427 -37.33 8.75 -0.76
CA PRO A 427 -36.48 9.65 0.02
C PRO A 427 -35.45 10.30 -0.90
N GLU A 428 -35.37 11.63 -0.86
CA GLU A 428 -34.38 12.42 -1.61
C GLU A 428 -33.15 12.71 -0.72
N GLY A 429 -33.38 12.87 0.60
CA GLY A 429 -32.32 12.96 1.60
C GLY A 429 -32.35 11.85 2.65
N VAL A 430 -31.49 12.00 3.68
CA VAL A 430 -31.26 11.00 4.74
C VAL A 430 -31.77 11.45 6.11
N VAL A 431 -32.22 12.70 6.22
CA VAL A 431 -32.79 13.25 7.45
C VAL A 431 -34.22 12.73 7.63
N PRO A 432 -34.64 12.35 8.85
CA PRO A 432 -36.02 11.97 9.10
C PRO A 432 -36.99 13.11 8.76
N VAL A 433 -37.89 12.84 7.80
CA VAL A 433 -38.93 13.80 7.39
C VAL A 433 -40.23 13.47 8.10
N SER A 434 -40.93 14.50 8.57
CA SER A 434 -42.31 14.38 9.04
C SER A 434 -43.17 15.41 8.34
N GLY A 435 -44.42 15.06 8.03
CA GLY A 435 -45.31 15.91 7.26
C GLY A 435 -46.75 15.44 7.32
N TRP A 436 -47.62 16.20 6.65
CA TRP A 436 -49.04 15.90 6.54
C TRP A 436 -49.40 15.78 5.06
N ILE A 437 -50.09 14.70 4.70
CA ILE A 437 -50.71 14.59 3.39
C ILE A 437 -52.08 15.26 3.48
N GLN A 438 -52.26 16.35 2.74
CA GLN A 438 -53.54 17.05 2.65
C GLN A 438 -54.15 16.83 1.27
N PHE A 439 -55.39 16.33 1.26
CA PHE A 439 -56.18 16.18 0.05
C PHE A 439 -57.55 16.83 0.24
N ARG A 440 -58.17 17.25 -0.87
CA ARG A 440 -59.52 17.81 -0.91
C ARG A 440 -60.36 16.99 -1.88
N ILE A 441 -61.49 16.50 -1.41
CA ILE A 441 -62.45 15.76 -2.23
C ILE A 441 -63.66 16.65 -2.50
N GLU A 442 -64.06 16.77 -3.76
CA GLU A 442 -65.27 17.46 -4.18
C GLU A 442 -66.19 16.47 -4.91
N GLY A 443 -67.41 16.24 -4.38
CA GLY A 443 -68.32 15.25 -4.97
C GLY A 443 -69.48 14.84 -4.07
N THR A 444 -70.34 13.97 -4.62
CA THR A 444 -71.56 13.44 -3.95
C THR A 444 -71.31 12.22 -3.06
N GLU A 445 -70.22 11.48 -3.25
CA GLU A 445 -69.82 10.35 -2.39
C GLU A 445 -68.35 10.53 -1.96
N ASN A 446 -68.11 10.50 -0.65
CA ASN A 446 -66.81 10.84 -0.05
C ASN A 446 -66.32 9.73 0.88
N LYS A 447 -66.17 8.50 0.38
CA LYS A 447 -65.56 7.43 1.16
C LYS A 447 -64.14 7.21 0.69
N LEU A 448 -63.18 7.49 1.57
CA LEU A 448 -61.75 7.33 1.32
C LEU A 448 -61.18 6.37 2.36
N ASP A 449 -60.33 5.47 1.90
CA ASP A 449 -59.53 4.58 2.73
C ASP A 449 -58.06 4.82 2.39
N LEU A 450 -57.23 4.98 3.42
CA LEU A 450 -55.79 5.18 3.29
C LEU A 450 -55.11 3.97 3.90
N SER A 451 -54.51 3.16 3.04
CA SER A 451 -53.68 2.03 3.43
C SER A 451 -52.22 2.32 3.06
N SER A 452 -51.30 1.99 3.95
CA SER A 452 -49.88 1.88 3.67
C SER A 452 -49.52 0.40 3.57
N ASP A 453 -48.78 0.02 2.52
CA ASP A 453 -48.19 -1.32 2.41
C ASP A 453 -46.92 -1.47 3.24
#